data_AF-A0A1J3H716-F1
#
_entry.id   AF-A0A1J3H716-F1
#
_cell.length_a   1.000
_cell.length_b   1.000
_cell.length_c   1.000
_cell.angle_alpha   90.00
_cell.angle_beta   90.00
_cell.angle_gamma   90.00
#
_symmetry.space_group_name_H-M   'P 1'
#
loop_
_entity.id
_entity.type
_entity.pdbx_description
1 polymer ?
#
loop_
_entity_poly.entity_id
_entity_poly.type
_entity_poly.pdbx_seq_one_letter_code
_entity_poly.pdbx_strand_id
1 'polypeptide(L)'
;FRQSFNRPNLWYSVVPKTNKCLEDINKFIKENHFDESGIIYCLSRMDCEKVAETLQGFGHKAAFYHGSMDPGERAYVQKQWSKDEINIICATVAFGMG
;
A
#
# COMPACT_ATOMS: atom_id res chain seq x y z
N PHE A 1 27.74 6.19 -19.73
CA PHE A 1 26.82 5.07 -19.99
C PHE A 1 25.41 5.47 -19.59
N ARG A 2 24.39 5.15 -20.40
CA ARG A 2 22.96 5.32 -20.08
C ARG A 2 22.30 3.95 -20.18
N GLN A 3 21.48 3.61 -19.18
CA GLN A 3 20.67 2.39 -19.19
C GLN A 3 19.21 2.74 -19.44
N SER A 4 18.44 1.78 -19.96
CA SER A 4 17.01 1.93 -20.15
C SER A 4 16.29 1.96 -18.81
N PHE A 5 15.20 2.74 -18.73
CA PHE A 5 14.30 2.76 -17.57
C PHE A 5 13.31 1.58 -17.56
N ASN A 6 13.24 0.82 -18.66
CA ASN A 6 12.24 -0.22 -18.81
C ASN A 6 12.44 -1.33 -17.76
N ARG A 7 11.33 -1.73 -17.13
CA ARG A 7 11.25 -2.86 -16.22
C ARG A 7 10.30 -3.90 -16.83
N PRO A 8 10.82 -4.86 -17.62
CA PRO A 8 9.97 -5.81 -18.36
C PRO A 8 9.17 -6.75 -17.44
N ASN A 9 9.49 -6.78 -16.15
CA ASN A 9 8.80 -7.54 -15.12
C ASN A 9 7.62 -6.77 -14.48
N LEU A 10 7.33 -5.54 -14.91
CA LEU A 10 6.20 -4.76 -14.40
C LEU A 10 5.01 -4.84 -15.36
N TRP A 11 3.84 -5.17 -14.80
CA TRP A 11 2.56 -5.11 -15.50
C TRP A 11 1.84 -3.82 -15.15
N TYR A 12 1.36 -3.11 -16.17
CA TYR A 12 0.61 -1.86 -16.03
C TYR A 12 -0.86 -2.11 -16.37
N SER A 13 -1.76 -1.67 -15.48
CA SER A 13 -3.20 -1.73 -15.67
C SER A 13 -3.85 -0.43 -15.22
N VAL A 14 -4.91 -0.02 -15.91
CA VAL A 14 -5.70 1.16 -15.58
C VAL A 14 -7.17 0.75 -15.52
N VAL A 15 -7.80 0.97 -14.37
CA VAL A 15 -9.19 0.61 -14.12
C VAL A 15 -9.96 1.87 -13.70
N PRO A 16 -11.18 2.10 -14.23
CA PRO A 16 -12.01 3.22 -13.79
C PRO A 16 -12.33 3.13 -12.30
N LYS A 17 -12.17 4.25 -11.57
CA LYS A 17 -12.53 4.31 -10.15
C LYS A 17 -14.05 4.25 -10.00
N THR A 18 -14.53 3.33 -9.16
CA THR A 18 -15.95 3.16 -8.84
C THR A 18 -16.27 3.69 -7.44
N ASN A 19 -17.56 3.77 -7.10
CA ASN A 19 -18.01 4.02 -5.72
C ASN A 19 -17.74 2.83 -4.77
N LYS A 20 -17.33 1.67 -5.30
CA LYS A 20 -17.02 0.43 -4.57
C LYS A 20 -15.52 0.11 -4.59
N CYS A 21 -14.69 1.15 -4.68
CA CYS A 21 -13.25 1.01 -4.89
C CYS A 21 -12.58 0.14 -3.81
N LEU A 22 -13.02 0.21 -2.55
CA LEU A 22 -12.42 -0.57 -1.46
C LEU A 22 -12.79 -2.05 -1.54
N GLU A 23 -14.02 -2.37 -1.94
CA GLU A 23 -14.45 -3.73 -2.21
C GLU A 23 -13.72 -4.32 -3.43
N ASP A 24 -13.52 -3.51 -4.47
CA ASP A 24 -12.77 -3.89 -5.67
C ASP A 24 -11.30 -4.20 -5.32
N ILE A 25 -10.65 -3.35 -4.51
CA ILE A 25 -9.29 -3.57 -3.98
C ILE A 25 -9.22 -4.86 -3.15
N ASN A 26 -10.17 -5.05 -2.22
CA ASN A 26 -10.21 -6.24 -1.37
C ASN A 26 -10.34 -7.52 -2.21
N LYS A 27 -11.22 -7.52 -3.21
CA LYS A 27 -11.38 -8.63 -4.14
C LYS A 27 -10.08 -8.92 -4.90
N PHE A 28 -9.46 -7.88 -5.47
CA PHE A 28 -8.21 -8.00 -6.20
C PHE A 28 -7.10 -8.63 -5.34
N ILE A 29 -6.91 -8.15 -4.11
CA ILE A 29 -5.90 -8.69 -3.20
C ILE A 29 -6.21 -10.14 -2.85
N LYS A 30 -7.46 -10.47 -2.49
CA LYS A 30 -7.83 -11.85 -2.12
C LYS A 30 -7.66 -12.85 -3.25
N GLU A 31 -7.95 -12.46 -4.48
CA GLU A 31 -7.87 -13.34 -5.64
C GLU A 31 -6.44 -13.53 -6.17
N ASN A 32 -5.56 -12.54 -5.98
CA ASN A 32 -4.25 -12.52 -6.66
C ASN A 32 -3.03 -12.42 -5.72
N HIS A 33 -3.17 -11.84 -4.52
CA HIS A 33 -2.06 -11.40 -3.68
C HIS A 33 -2.34 -11.51 -2.17
N PHE A 34 -3.12 -12.53 -1.73
CA PHE A 34 -3.67 -12.59 -0.36
C PHE A 34 -2.62 -12.46 0.76
N ASP A 35 -1.45 -13.07 0.59
CA ASP A 35 -0.35 -13.04 1.57
C ASP A 35 0.94 -12.46 0.97
N GLU A 36 0.79 -11.61 -0.05
CA GLU A 36 1.92 -10.96 -0.71
C GLU A 36 2.04 -9.49 -0.31
N SER A 37 3.27 -8.99 -0.29
CA SER A 37 3.57 -7.61 0.09
C SER A 37 3.22 -6.61 -1.02
N GLY A 38 2.59 -5.50 -0.65
CA GLY A 38 2.11 -4.49 -1.60
C GLY A 38 2.01 -3.07 -1.00
N ILE A 39 1.91 -2.07 -1.88
CA ILE A 39 1.77 -0.66 -1.52
C ILE A 39 0.54 -0.08 -2.23
N ILE A 40 -0.31 0.61 -1.48
CA ILE A 40 -1.44 1.39 -1.99
C ILE A 40 -1.10 2.86 -1.79
N TYR A 41 -0.83 3.58 -2.87
CA TYR A 41 -0.61 5.03 -2.80
C TYR A 41 -1.94 5.78 -2.75
N CYS A 42 -2.11 6.61 -1.72
CA CYS A 42 -3.29 7.45 -1.50
C CYS A 42 -2.96 8.94 -1.72
N LEU A 43 -3.99 9.74 -2.00
CA LEU A 43 -3.85 11.18 -2.25
C LEU A 43 -3.56 11.96 -0.97
N SER A 44 -4.28 11.67 0.11
CA SER A 44 -4.18 12.40 1.37
C SER A 44 -3.81 11.48 2.55
N ARG A 45 -3.37 12.10 3.66
CA ARG A 45 -3.07 11.39 4.92
C ARG A 45 -4.31 10.69 5.48
N MET A 46 -5.43 11.39 5.47
CA MET A 46 -6.72 10.87 5.90
C MET A 46 -7.18 9.67 5.05
N ASP A 47 -6.89 9.69 3.74
CA ASP A 47 -7.18 8.54 2.89
C ASP A 47 -6.33 7.34 3.28
N CYS A 48 -5.04 7.52 3.59
CA CYS A 48 -4.19 6.41 4.04
C CYS A 48 -4.76 5.73 5.29
N GLU A 49 -5.14 6.53 6.30
CA GLU A 49 -5.72 6.02 7.56
C GLU A 49 -7.03 5.26 7.30
N LYS A 50 -7.97 5.87 6.56
CA LYS A 50 -9.27 5.26 6.24
C LYS A 50 -9.15 3.98 5.42
N VAL A 51 -8.28 3.96 4.41
CA VAL A 51 -8.07 2.78 3.57
C VAL A 51 -7.45 1.66 4.40
N ALA A 52 -6.43 1.95 5.22
CA ALA A 52 -5.80 0.95 6.07
C ALA A 52 -6.80 0.35 7.08
N GLU A 53 -7.59 1.18 7.76
CA GLU A 53 -8.63 0.73 8.69
C GLU A 53 -9.66 -0.15 7.99
N THR A 54 -10.12 0.23 6.80
CA THR A 54 -11.09 -0.57 6.04
C THR A 54 -10.51 -1.93 5.64
N LEU A 55 -9.26 -1.96 5.18
CA LEU A 55 -8.59 -3.21 4.79
C LEU A 55 -8.35 -4.13 5.99
N GLN A 56 -8.00 -3.59 7.16
CA GLN A 56 -7.94 -4.34 8.40
C GLN A 56 -9.30 -4.96 8.75
N GLY A 57 -10.39 -4.19 8.58
CA GLY A 57 -11.76 -4.69 8.72
C GLY A 57 -12.12 -5.84 7.77
N PHE A 58 -11.48 -5.92 6.60
CA PHE A 58 -11.62 -7.04 5.67
C PHE A 58 -10.69 -8.24 5.96
N GLY A 59 -9.84 -8.13 6.98
CA GLY A 59 -8.91 -9.17 7.45
C GLY A 59 -7.49 -9.05 6.89
N HIS A 60 -7.12 -7.95 6.23
CA HIS A 60 -5.78 -7.76 5.69
C HIS A 60 -4.81 -7.22 6.75
N LYS A 61 -3.55 -7.67 6.69
CA LYS A 61 -2.43 -7.09 7.46
C LYS A 61 -2.00 -5.76 6.83
N ALA A 62 -2.76 -4.70 7.08
CA ALA A 62 -2.52 -3.38 6.49
C ALA A 62 -2.11 -2.35 7.56
N ALA A 63 -1.29 -1.37 7.17
CA ALA A 63 -1.01 -0.17 7.96
C ALA A 63 -0.87 1.06 7.07
N PHE A 64 -0.97 2.25 7.65
CA PHE A 64 -0.77 3.51 6.93
C PHE A 64 0.64 4.08 7.13
N TYR A 65 1.09 4.88 6.15
CA TYR A 65 2.36 5.60 6.22
C TYR A 65 2.25 7.00 5.62
N HIS A 66 2.43 8.04 6.44
CA HIS A 66 2.51 9.42 5.96
C HIS A 66 3.36 10.32 6.84
N GLY A 67 3.78 11.48 6.30
CA GLY A 67 4.75 12.38 6.94
C GLY A 67 4.32 13.00 8.28
N SER A 68 3.04 12.92 8.67
CA SER A 68 2.56 13.38 9.99
C SER A 68 2.61 12.34 11.09
N MET A 69 2.94 11.08 10.78
CA MET A 69 3.12 10.07 11.82
C MET A 69 4.37 10.35 12.63
N ASP A 70 4.37 9.89 13.88
CA ASP A 70 5.55 9.91 14.72
C ASP A 70 6.71 9.16 14.00
N PRO A 71 7.94 9.69 14.02
CA PRO A 71 9.08 9.01 13.40
C PRO A 71 9.33 7.58 13.91
N GLY A 72 9.08 7.32 15.20
CA GLY A 72 9.19 5.99 15.79
C GLY A 72 8.13 5.03 15.27
N GLU A 73 6.89 5.50 15.13
CA GLU A 73 5.80 4.73 14.51
C GLU A 73 6.09 4.41 13.04
N ARG A 74 6.59 5.38 12.27
CA ARG A 74 6.99 5.16 10.86
C ARG A 74 8.08 4.10 10.74
N ALA A 75 9.12 4.20 11.56
CA ALA A 75 10.21 3.22 11.59
C ALA A 75 9.71 1.83 12.00
N TYR A 76 8.78 1.77 12.96
CA TYR A 76 8.16 0.52 13.38
C TYR A 76 7.36 -0.11 12.23
N VAL A 77 6.45 0.64 11.59
CA VAL A 77 5.62 0.15 10.47
C VAL A 77 6.49 -0.34 9.31
N GLN A 78 7.51 0.44 8.91
CA GLN A 78 8.44 0.04 7.84
C GLN A 78 9.19 -1.26 8.19
N LYS A 79 9.59 -1.43 9.46
CA LYS A 79 10.26 -2.64 9.94
C LYS A 79 9.33 -3.85 9.95
N GLN A 80 8.07 -3.69 10.34
CA GLN A 80 7.09 -4.79 10.29
C GLN A 80 6.78 -5.20 8.85
N TRP A 81 6.64 -4.23 7.94
CA TRP A 81 6.42 -4.50 6.52
C TRP A 81 7.60 -5.24 5.88
N SER A 82 8.83 -4.85 6.21
CA SER A 82 10.04 -5.53 5.74
C SER A 82 10.23 -6.95 6.28
N LYS A 83 9.38 -7.38 7.23
CA LYS A 83 9.37 -8.71 7.85
C LYS A 83 8.13 -9.53 7.47
N ASP A 84 7.28 -9.03 6.57
CA ASP A 84 6.00 -9.63 6.19
C ASP A 84 5.02 -9.82 7.37
N GLU A 85 5.20 -9.05 8.45
CA GLU A 85 4.23 -8.95 9.56
C GLU A 85 3.09 -7.98 9.22
N ILE A 86 3.38 -7.03 8.34
CA ILE A 86 2.40 -6.19 7.64
C ILE A 86 2.62 -6.46 6.16
N ASN A 87 1.57 -6.75 5.40
CA ASN A 87 1.69 -7.05 3.97
C ASN A 87 1.44 -5.78 3.15
N ILE A 88 0.52 -4.92 3.60
CA ILE A 88 0.04 -3.78 2.80
C ILE A 88 0.34 -2.45 3.50
N ILE A 89 1.02 -1.56 2.78
CA ILE A 89 1.22 -0.17 3.20
C ILE A 89 0.32 0.77 2.41
N CYS A 90 -0.59 1.47 3.11
CA CYS A 90 -1.37 2.57 2.56
C CYS A 90 -0.61 3.89 2.75
N ALA A 91 0.02 4.41 1.71
CA ALA A 91 1.02 5.46 1.82
C ALA A 91 0.69 6.73 1.02
N THR A 92 1.16 7.86 1.53
CA THR A 92 1.40 9.04 0.68
C THR A 92 2.78 8.95 0.03
N VAL A 93 3.13 9.93 -0.81
CA VAL A 93 4.50 10.07 -1.38
C VAL A 93 5.62 10.18 -0.33
N ALA A 94 5.29 10.35 0.95
CA ALA A 94 6.27 10.29 2.04
C ALA A 94 6.92 8.90 2.19
N PHE A 95 6.29 7.82 1.69
CA PHE A 95 6.87 6.49 1.64
C PHE A 95 7.57 6.27 0.29
N GLY A 96 8.89 6.13 0.31
CA GLY A 96 9.68 5.86 -0.91
C GLY A 96 11.11 6.40 -0.90
N MET A 97 11.42 7.36 -0.01
CA MET A 97 12.81 7.73 0.28
C MET A 97 13.38 6.64 1.21
N GLY A 98 14.30 5.84 0.66
CA GLY A 98 14.91 4.68 1.32
C GLY A 98 15.67 5.03 2.58
#